data_AF-A0A133VFQ5-F1
#
_entry.id   AF-A0A133VFQ5-F1
#
_cell.length_a   1.000
_cell.length_b   1.000
_cell.length_c   1.000
_cell.angle_alpha   90.00
_cell.angle_beta   90.00
_cell.angle_gamma   90.00
#
_symmetry.space_group_name_H-M   'P 1'
#
loop_
_entity.id
_entity.type
_entity.pdbx_description
1 polymer ?
#
loop_
_entity_poly.entity_id
_entity_poly.type
_entity_poly.pdbx_seq_one_letter_code
_entity_poly.pdbx_strand_id
1 'polypeptide(L)' 'MLAMMLNPKSKYFKSHIEREGSYFRKIQFHLKTIEKHMQDYFSTESGYFLGIEGKEIFDTKNPEKASLYIVQGVKKASKR' A
#
# COMPACT_ATOMS: atom_id res chain seq x y z
N MET A 1 10.67 -1.49 -10.56
CA MET A 1 10.24 -2.12 -9.30
C MET A 1 8.82 -1.66 -9.01
N LEU A 2 7.96 -2.56 -8.53
CA LEU A 2 6.58 -2.26 -8.13
C LEU A 2 6.31 -2.92 -6.78
N ALA A 3 5.80 -2.16 -5.81
CA ALA A 3 5.29 -2.70 -4.57
C ALA A 3 3.83 -2.29 -4.39
N MET A 4 2.96 -3.28 -4.17
CA MET A 4 1.54 -3.07 -3.87
C MET A 4 1.30 -3.52 -2.44
N MET A 5 1.17 -2.57 -1.54
CA MET A 5 1.00 -2.84 -0.12
C MET A 5 -0.45 -2.63 0.27
N LEU A 6 -0.99 -3.53 1.10
CA LEU A 6 -2.27 -3.30 1.75
C LEU A 6 -2.18 -2.02 2.59
N ASN A 7 -3.21 -1.20 2.57
CA ASN A 7 -3.23 0.05 3.32
C ASN A 7 -3.86 -0.15 4.71
N PRO A 8 -3.09 -0.10 5.81
CA PRO A 8 -3.62 -0.34 7.14
C PRO A 8 -4.64 0.70 7.61
N LYS A 9 -4.67 1.88 6.96
CA LYS A 9 -5.63 2.94 7.27
C LYS A 9 -7.00 2.70 6.62
N SER A 10 -7.07 1.85 5.62
CA SER A 10 -8.28 1.61 4.83
C SER A 10 -9.38 0.93 5.64
N LYS A 11 -10.64 1.25 5.34
CA LYS A 11 -11.81 0.53 5.87
C LYS A 11 -11.73 -0.96 5.55
N TYR A 12 -11.28 -1.29 4.33
CA TYR A 12 -11.08 -2.67 3.89
C TYR A 12 -10.14 -3.43 4.83
N PHE A 13 -8.94 -2.91 5.09
CA PHE A 13 -7.96 -3.58 5.96
C PHE A 13 -8.46 -3.72 7.40
N LYS A 14 -9.06 -2.66 7.95
CA LYS A 14 -9.60 -2.66 9.33
C LYS A 14 -10.68 -3.71 9.51
N SER A 15 -11.66 -3.75 8.61
CA SER A 15 -12.74 -4.77 8.66
C SER A 15 -12.23 -6.21 8.52
N HIS A 16 -11.07 -6.42 7.90
CA HIS A 16 -10.46 -7.74 7.79
C HIS A 16 -9.64 -8.10 9.03
N ILE A 17 -9.02 -7.15 9.73
CA ILE A 17 -8.35 -7.41 11.02
C ILE A 17 -9.36 -7.80 12.10
N GLU A 18 -10.54 -7.19 12.12
CA GLU A 18 -11.55 -7.45 13.13
C GLU A 18 -12.07 -8.90 13.10
N ARG A 19 -12.03 -9.57 11.94
CA ARG A 19 -12.43 -10.97 11.81
C ARG A 19 -11.51 -11.91 12.60
N GLU A 20 -12.11 -12.84 13.32
CA GLU A 20 -11.38 -13.89 14.04
C GLU A 20 -10.60 -14.79 13.06
N GLY A 21 -9.37 -15.17 13.43
CA GLY A 21 -8.51 -16.00 12.57
C GLY A 21 -7.96 -15.33 11.31
N SER A 22 -8.24 -14.04 11.09
CA SER A 22 -7.81 -13.35 9.87
C SER A 22 -6.30 -13.25 9.73
N TYR A 23 -5.78 -13.61 8.55
CA TYR A 23 -4.35 -13.48 8.24
C TYR A 23 -3.86 -12.02 8.28
N PHE A 24 -4.76 -11.04 8.11
CA PHE A 24 -4.42 -9.62 8.20
C PHE A 24 -3.83 -9.25 9.56
N ARG A 25 -4.19 -9.97 10.63
CA ARG A 25 -3.61 -9.78 11.96
C ARG A 25 -2.10 -10.10 12.02
N LYS A 26 -1.60 -10.90 11.07
CA LYS A 26 -0.17 -11.24 10.95
C LYS A 26 0.62 -10.18 10.16
N ILE A 27 -0.08 -9.21 9.56
CA ILE A 27 0.53 -8.21 8.68
C ILE A 27 0.78 -6.94 9.49
N GLN A 28 2.03 -6.74 9.91
CA GLN A 28 2.47 -5.53 10.60
C GLN A 28 3.59 -4.87 9.80
N PHE A 29 3.28 -3.74 9.18
CA PHE A 29 4.28 -2.92 8.50
C PHE A 29 3.93 -1.44 8.52
N HIS A 30 4.95 -0.61 8.30
CA HIS A 30 4.80 0.83 8.14
C HIS A 30 5.08 1.22 6.69
N LEU A 31 4.02 1.57 5.96
CA LEU A 31 4.07 1.92 4.53
C LEU A 31 5.19 2.91 4.19
N LYS A 32 5.34 3.95 5.01
CA LYS A 32 6.31 5.02 4.82
C LYS A 32 7.76 4.56 5.06
N THR A 33 7.97 3.62 5.97
CA THR A 33 9.30 3.04 6.20
C THR A 33 9.74 2.19 5.01
N ILE A 34 8.83 1.38 4.47
CA ILE A 34 9.10 0.58 3.26
C ILE A 34 9.40 1.49 2.06
N GLU A 35 8.57 2.50 1.83
CA GLU A 35 8.80 3.49 0.76
C GLU A 35 10.14 4.19 0.91
N LYS A 36 10.53 4.59 2.12
CA LYS A 36 11.81 5.24 2.38
C LYS A 36 12.99 4.31 2.05
N HIS A 37 12.94 3.04 2.44
CA HIS A 37 13.98 2.08 2.07
C HIS A 37 14.03 1.85 0.56
N MET A 38 12.89 1.87 -0.13
CA MET A 38 12.84 1.77 -1.58
C MET A 38 13.50 2.99 -2.26
N GLN A 39 13.34 4.18 -1.69
CA GLN A 39 13.96 5.43 -2.17
C GLN A 39 15.48 5.42 -2.10
N ASP A 40 16.10 4.58 -1.27
CA ASP A 40 17.56 4.45 -1.23
C ASP A 40 18.10 3.92 -2.59
N TYR A 41 17.37 3.00 -3.21
CA TYR A 41 17.78 2.29 -4.44
C TYR A 41 17.11 2.80 -5.73
N PHE A 42 15.91 3.35 -5.63
CA PHE A 42 15.09 3.74 -6.78
C PHE A 42 14.65 5.20 -6.69
N SER A 43 14.39 5.84 -7.84
CA SER A 43 13.55 7.03 -7.89
C SER A 43 12.10 6.54 -7.84
N THR A 44 11.38 6.91 -6.79
CA THR A 44 10.05 6.35 -6.51
C THR A 44 8.95 7.38 -6.63
N GLU A 45 7.79 6.94 -7.11
CA GLU A 45 6.52 7.63 -6.98
C GLU A 45 5.53 6.71 -6.27
N SER A 46 4.60 7.29 -5.52
CA SER A 46 3.68 6.52 -4.69
C SER A 46 2.29 7.14 -4.64
N GLY A 47 1.29 6.31 -4.34
CA GLY A 47 -0.09 6.77 -4.26
C GLY A 47 -1.02 5.75 -3.62
N TYR A 48 -2.19 6.25 -3.22
CA TYR A 48 -3.30 5.42 -2.76
C TYR A 48 -4.18 5.04 -3.94
N PHE A 49 -4.58 3.78 -4.00
CA PHE A 49 -5.35 3.21 -5.10
C PHE A 49 -6.43 2.26 -4.58
N LEU A 50 -7.52 2.19 -5.36
CA LEU A 50 -8.56 1.15 -5.32
C LEU A 50 -9.25 0.98 -3.95
N GLY A 51 -10.49 1.44 -3.83
CA GLY A 51 -11.37 1.12 -2.71
C GLY A 51 -12.09 -0.20 -2.89
N ILE A 52 -12.28 -0.94 -1.80
CA ILE A 52 -13.06 -2.19 -1.78
C ILE A 52 -14.10 -2.07 -0.68
N GLU A 53 -15.38 -2.10 -1.06
CA GLU A 53 -16.52 -2.08 -0.15
C GLU A 53 -17.48 -3.23 -0.53
N GLY A 54 -17.52 -4.27 0.30
CA GLY A 54 -18.29 -5.49 -0.02
C GLY A 54 -17.78 -6.18 -1.29
N LYS A 55 -18.59 -6.16 -2.35
CA LYS A 55 -18.25 -6.70 -3.68
C LYS A 55 -17.83 -5.61 -4.67
N GLU A 56 -17.93 -4.34 -4.30
CA GLU A 56 -17.63 -3.22 -5.18
C GLU A 56 -16.15 -2.86 -5.10
N ILE A 57 -15.59 -2.59 -6.28
CA ILE A 57 -14.21 -2.15 -6.48
C ILE A 57 -14.28 -0.83 -7.25
N PHE A 58 -13.65 0.22 -6.73
CA PHE A 58 -13.70 1.55 -7.33
C PHE A 58 -12.37 2.28 -7.19
N ASP A 59 -12.08 3.22 -8.09
CA ASP A 59 -10.88 4.04 -7.99
C ASP A 59 -11.00 5.11 -6.91
N THR A 60 -9.98 5.21 -6.07
CA THR A 60 -9.90 6.28 -5.08
C THR A 60 -8.46 6.55 -4.66
N LYS A 61 -8.16 7.81 -4.40
CA LYS A 61 -6.91 8.27 -3.78
C LYS A 61 -7.07 8.61 -2.30
N ASN A 62 -8.28 8.44 -1.75
CA ASN A 62 -8.54 8.72 -0.34
C ASN A 62 -7.87 7.65 0.54
N PRO A 63 -6.93 8.02 1.44
CA PRO A 63 -6.20 7.05 2.28
C PRO A 63 -7.08 6.19 3.20
N GLU A 64 -8.29 6.60 3.52
CA GLU A 64 -9.19 5.81 4.37
C GLU A 64 -10.07 4.85 3.57
N LYS A 65 -10.22 5.09 2.26
CA LYS A 65 -11.01 4.24 1.36
C LYS A 65 -10.14 3.30 0.52
N ALA A 66 -8.98 3.79 0.07
CA ALA A 66 -8.06 3.05 -0.77
C ALA A 66 -7.47 1.84 -0.03
N SER A 67 -7.74 0.64 -0.51
CA SER A 67 -7.26 -0.62 0.03
C SER A 67 -5.77 -0.82 -0.22
N LEU A 68 -5.19 -0.14 -1.20
CA LEU A 68 -3.80 -0.28 -1.58
C LEU A 68 -3.02 1.04 -1.49
N TYR A 69 -1.76 0.91 -1.11
CA TYR A 69 -0.73 1.91 -1.29
C TYR A 69 0.31 1.34 -2.25
N ILE A 70 0.44 1.95 -3.43
CA ILE A 70 1.34 1.48 -4.49
C ILE A 70 2.56 2.39 -4.53
N VAL A 71 3.73 1.77 -4.61
CA VAL A 71 5.00 2.46 -4.85
C VAL A 71 5.60 1.90 -6.14
N GLN A 72 5.78 2.77 -7.13
CA GLN A 72 6.49 2.49 -8.36
C GLN A 72 7.91 3.06 -8.26
N GLY A 73 8.91 2.32 -8.73
CA GLY A 73 10.29 2.76 -8.69
C GLY A 73 11.05 2.45 -9.96
N VAL A 74 11.74 3.47 -10.49
CA VAL A 74 12.67 3.38 -11.61
C VAL A 74 14.09 3.38 -11.06
N LYS A 75 14.96 2.53 -11.63
CA LYS A 75 16.37 2.45 -11.19
C LYS A 75 17.01 3.82 -11.38
N LYS A 76 17.69 4.32 -10.35
CA LYS A 76 18.43 5.58 -10.45
C LYS A 76 19.50 5.43 -11.54
N ALA A 77 19.61 6.42 -12.43
CA ALA A 77 20.72 6.46 -13.37
C ALA A 77 22.03 6.39 -12.57
N SER A 78 22.93 5.50 -12.97
CA SER A 78 24.27 5.50 -12.38
C SER A 78 24.90 6.85 -12.71
N LYS A 79 25.31 7.62 -11.70
CA LYS A 79 26.22 8.73 -11.94
C LYS A 79 27.50 8.11 -12.53
N ARG A 80 27.77 8.41 -13.80
CA ARG A 80 29.10 8.23 -14.40
C ARG A 80 30.04 9.28 -13.83
#